data_AF-A0A9X0TP14-F1
#
_entry.id   AF-A0A9X0TP14-F1
#
_cell.length_a   1.000
_cell.length_b   1.000
_cell.length_c   1.000
_cell.angle_alpha   90.00
_cell.angle_beta   90.00
_cell.angle_gamma   90.00
#
_symmetry.space_group_name_H-M   'P 1'
#
loop_
_entity.id
_entity.type
_entity.pdbx_description
1 polymer ?
#
loop_
_entity_poly.entity_id
_entity_poly.type
_entity_poly.pdbx_seq_one_letter_code
_entity_poly.pdbx_strand_id
1 'polypeptide(L)'
;MKIHIAMSIVAILASGCVSENPREIVRRAGYLTTVPPSTSFGPGNIVWKKTNRYNDKDDISLGYICSPEYVTFPGSPEKGRGEISDFGRKKDFSFNADNLQKLGFSSSAQYVNNLTIRFSNIEYLEYGLDKLEAIEKTLGPECRNILRKQRKKQNAHIVRSAFKADLDYAITYKASTSASIKAAILKEIEAGFGITLEGNQGRVGRGLYYGVSVDPLY
;
A
#
# COMPACT_ATOMS: atom_id res chain seq x y z
N MET A 1 -10.19 10.00 -63.87
CA MET A 1 -10.92 9.44 -62.72
C MET A 1 -9.92 9.07 -61.65
N LYS A 2 -10.04 9.68 -60.47
CA LYS A 2 -9.17 9.51 -59.31
C LYS A 2 -9.62 8.29 -58.50
N ILE A 3 -8.70 7.40 -58.15
CA ILE A 3 -8.90 6.46 -57.04
C ILE A 3 -7.60 6.48 -56.22
N HIS A 4 -7.60 7.27 -55.14
CA HIS A 4 -6.57 7.22 -54.12
C HIS A 4 -7.00 6.17 -53.09
N ILE A 5 -6.32 5.02 -53.07
CA ILE A 5 -6.45 4.04 -51.99
C ILE A 5 -5.58 4.55 -50.84
N ALA A 6 -6.20 5.28 -49.91
CA ALA A 6 -5.58 5.64 -48.65
C ALA A 6 -5.58 4.40 -47.74
N MET A 7 -4.45 3.70 -47.70
CA MET A 7 -4.22 2.59 -46.78
C MET A 7 -3.84 3.18 -45.41
N SER A 8 -4.85 3.45 -44.58
CA SER A 8 -4.66 3.85 -43.20
C SER A 8 -4.11 2.66 -42.40
N ILE A 9 -2.80 2.65 -42.17
CA ILE A 9 -2.18 1.78 -41.16
C ILE A 9 -2.61 2.32 -39.80
N VAL A 10 -3.69 1.76 -39.26
CA VAL A 10 -4.02 1.89 -37.85
C VAL A 10 -3.05 0.98 -37.11
N ALA A 11 -1.93 1.55 -36.65
CA ALA A 11 -1.09 0.91 -35.65
C ALA A 11 -1.92 0.84 -34.36
N ILE A 12 -2.61 -0.27 -34.16
CA ILE A 12 -3.17 -0.64 -32.86
C ILE A 12 -1.96 -0.87 -31.96
N LEU A 13 -1.57 0.18 -31.23
CA LEU A 13 -0.77 0.04 -30.01
C LEU A 13 -1.62 -0.76 -29.03
N ALA A 14 -1.60 -2.08 -29.18
CA ALA A 14 -1.83 -2.99 -28.08
C ALA A 14 -0.64 -2.81 -27.13
N SER A 15 -0.60 -1.68 -26.42
CA SER A 15 0.11 -1.59 -25.17
C SER A 15 -0.56 -2.64 -24.29
N GLY A 16 0.02 -3.84 -24.26
CA GLY A 16 -0.34 -4.82 -23.26
C GLY A 16 -0.19 -4.12 -21.92
N CYS A 17 -1.31 -3.77 -21.30
CA CYS A 17 -1.33 -3.23 -19.95
C CYS A 17 -0.63 -4.27 -19.08
N VAL A 18 0.64 -4.03 -18.78
CA VAL A 18 1.30 -4.69 -17.66
C VAL A 18 0.41 -4.34 -16.47
N SER A 19 -0.24 -5.32 -15.86
CA SER A 19 -1.09 -5.04 -14.70
C SER A 19 -0.21 -4.35 -13.67
N GLU A 20 -0.53 -3.11 -13.36
CA GLU A 20 0.24 -2.37 -12.38
C GLU A 20 0.07 -3.02 -11.02
N ASN A 21 1.16 -3.30 -10.32
CA ASN A 21 1.09 -3.77 -8.93
C ASN A 21 0.70 -2.58 -8.04
N PRO A 22 -0.34 -2.67 -7.19
CA PRO A 22 -0.73 -1.61 -6.28
C PRO A 22 0.45 -1.06 -5.45
N ARG A 23 1.37 -1.95 -5.06
CA ARG A 23 2.57 -1.60 -4.29
C ARG A 23 3.53 -0.75 -5.11
N GLU A 24 3.75 -1.09 -6.38
CA GLU A 24 4.66 -0.34 -7.25
C GLU A 24 4.18 1.09 -7.45
N ILE A 25 2.88 1.32 -7.62
CA ILE A 25 2.38 2.69 -7.78
C ILE A 25 2.53 3.50 -6.49
N VAL A 26 2.20 2.92 -5.33
CA VAL A 26 2.42 3.55 -4.02
C VAL A 26 3.90 3.92 -3.85
N ARG A 27 4.81 3.04 -4.27
CA ARG A 27 6.26 3.30 -4.22
C ARG A 27 6.73 4.34 -5.22
N ARG A 28 6.20 4.36 -6.46
CA ARG A 28 6.50 5.42 -7.45
C ARG A 28 6.16 6.82 -6.91
N ALA A 29 5.18 6.91 -6.02
CA ALA A 29 4.82 8.14 -5.34
C ALA A 29 5.67 8.46 -4.10
N GLY A 30 6.74 7.69 -3.84
CA GLY A 30 7.70 7.95 -2.77
C GLY A 30 7.32 7.37 -1.40
N TYR A 31 6.34 6.47 -1.34
CA TYR A 31 5.92 5.82 -0.10
C TYR A 31 6.55 4.43 0.05
N LEU A 32 6.92 4.06 1.29
CA LEU A 32 7.24 2.69 1.64
C LEU A 32 5.95 1.91 1.86
N THR A 33 5.84 0.72 1.28
CA THR A 33 4.62 -0.10 1.42
C THR A 33 4.55 -0.70 2.82
N THR A 34 3.42 -0.52 3.49
CA THR A 34 3.17 -1.10 4.83
C THR A 34 2.63 -2.51 4.70
N VAL A 35 3.28 -3.45 5.40
CA VAL A 35 2.89 -4.86 5.40
C VAL A 35 2.79 -5.39 6.84
N PRO A 36 1.60 -5.84 7.30
CA PRO A 36 0.31 -5.65 6.63
C PRO A 36 -0.09 -4.15 6.59
N PRO A 37 -0.95 -3.71 5.65
CA PRO A 37 -1.58 -2.41 5.74
C PRO A 37 -2.47 -2.39 6.99
N SER A 38 -2.57 -1.25 7.65
CA SER A 38 -3.28 -1.14 8.93
C SER A 38 -3.88 0.25 9.12
N THR A 39 -4.78 0.41 10.08
CA THR A 39 -5.27 1.74 10.53
C THR A 39 -4.32 2.42 11.52
N SER A 40 -3.17 1.80 11.81
CA SER A 40 -2.14 2.29 12.73
C SER A 40 -1.01 2.99 11.97
N PHE A 41 -0.22 3.81 12.68
CA PHE A 41 0.97 4.47 12.13
C PHE A 41 0.67 5.52 11.03
N GLY A 42 -0.43 6.26 11.19
CA GLY A 42 -0.69 7.44 10.37
C GLY A 42 0.32 8.57 10.59
N PRO A 43 0.18 9.71 9.89
CA PRO A 43 1.07 10.87 10.05
C PRO A 43 1.24 11.31 11.51
N GLY A 44 2.46 11.75 11.85
CA GLY A 44 2.86 12.20 13.18
C GLY A 44 3.31 11.09 14.13
N ASN A 45 3.02 9.82 13.84
CA ASN A 45 3.44 8.72 14.71
C ASN A 45 4.96 8.55 14.70
N ILE A 46 5.54 8.35 15.88
CA ILE A 46 6.98 8.10 16.05
C ILE A 46 7.21 6.60 16.11
N VAL A 47 7.96 6.10 15.13
CA VAL A 47 8.04 4.67 14.81
C VAL A 47 9.48 4.21 14.63
N TRP A 48 9.68 2.93 14.87
CA TRP A 48 10.87 2.21 14.43
C TRP A 48 10.48 1.34 13.25
N LYS A 49 11.42 1.14 12.33
CA LYS A 49 11.21 0.36 11.12
C LYS A 49 11.79 -1.04 11.27
N LYS A 50 11.04 -2.05 10.83
CA LYS A 50 11.53 -3.40 10.55
C LYS A 50 11.48 -3.63 9.04
N THR A 51 12.64 -3.88 8.43
CA THR A 51 12.67 -4.35 7.04
C THR A 51 12.08 -5.75 6.99
N ASN A 52 11.08 -5.97 6.14
CA ASN A 52 10.54 -7.31 5.94
C ASN A 52 11.44 -8.09 4.99
N ARG A 53 11.80 -9.32 5.39
CA ARG A 53 12.52 -10.26 4.52
C ARG A 53 11.59 -11.00 3.56
N TYR A 54 10.28 -10.86 3.74
CA TYR A 54 9.32 -11.81 3.19
C TYR A 54 8.89 -11.53 1.76
N ASN A 55 9.01 -10.31 1.21
CA ASN A 55 8.56 -10.05 -0.16
C ASN A 55 9.20 -8.88 -0.92
N ASP A 56 9.83 -7.91 -0.27
CA ASP A 56 10.52 -6.81 -0.97
C ASP A 56 11.36 -6.00 0.02
N LYS A 57 12.47 -5.40 -0.42
CA LYS A 57 13.26 -4.50 0.44
C LYS A 57 12.50 -3.21 0.77
N ASP A 58 11.53 -2.84 -0.06
CA ASP A 58 10.70 -1.65 0.08
C ASP A 58 9.40 -1.89 0.87
N ASP A 59 9.18 -3.13 1.32
CA ASP A 59 8.12 -3.48 2.26
C ASP A 59 8.62 -3.33 3.69
N ILE A 60 7.85 -2.60 4.49
CA ILE A 60 8.20 -2.31 5.88
C ILE A 60 7.09 -2.72 6.82
N SER A 61 7.48 -3.15 8.01
CA SER A 61 6.60 -3.13 9.17
C SER A 61 7.05 -2.01 10.10
N LEU A 62 6.07 -1.29 10.64
CA LEU A 62 6.29 -0.25 11.62
C LEU A 62 5.91 -0.76 13.01
N GLY A 63 6.62 -0.27 14.01
CA GLY A 63 6.23 -0.38 15.40
C GLY A 63 6.35 0.97 16.08
N TYR A 64 5.50 1.22 17.07
CA TYR A 64 5.54 2.47 17.83
C TYR A 64 6.83 2.52 18.67
N ILE A 65 7.55 3.64 18.59
CA ILE A 65 8.52 4.04 19.62
C ILE A 65 7.75 4.65 20.78
N CYS A 66 6.75 5.45 20.44
CA CYS A 66 5.80 6.07 21.34
C CYS A 66 4.41 5.68 20.89
N SER A 67 3.67 5.01 21.76
CA SER A 67 2.27 4.71 21.48
C SER A 67 1.49 6.03 21.31
N PRO A 68 0.46 6.07 20.44
CA PRO A 68 -0.25 7.30 20.11
C PRO A 68 -0.82 8.05 21.32
N GLU A 69 -1.18 7.34 22.39
CA GLU A 69 -1.71 7.92 23.63
C GLU A 69 -0.69 8.78 24.40
N TYR A 70 0.61 8.62 24.13
CA TYR A 70 1.69 9.43 24.72
C TYR A 70 2.14 10.58 23.81
N VAL A 71 1.47 10.78 22.67
CA VAL A 71 1.81 11.78 21.66
C VAL A 71 0.68 12.79 21.54
N THR A 72 1.02 14.08 21.66
CA THR A 72 0.06 15.17 21.45
C THR A 72 0.08 15.59 19.98
N PHE A 73 -0.97 15.24 19.25
CA PHE A 73 -1.10 15.62 17.84
C PHE A 73 -1.63 17.07 17.69
N PRO A 74 -1.04 17.91 16.83
CA PRO A 74 -1.39 19.33 16.66
C PRO A 74 -2.66 19.54 15.81
N GLY A 75 -3.65 18.65 15.93
CA GLY A 75 -4.85 18.59 15.09
C GLY A 75 -4.78 17.48 14.03
N SER A 76 -5.74 17.45 13.10
CA SER A 76 -5.75 16.44 12.04
C SER A 76 -4.68 16.70 10.97
N PRO A 77 -4.10 15.65 10.35
CA PRO A 77 -3.24 15.83 9.19
C PRO A 77 -4.02 16.44 8.02
N GLU A 78 -3.31 17.17 7.18
CA GLU A 78 -3.87 17.84 6.01
C GLU A 78 -3.88 16.89 4.81
N LYS A 79 -4.68 17.22 3.80
CA LYS A 79 -4.58 16.53 2.51
C LYS A 79 -3.28 16.96 1.85
N GLY A 80 -2.41 15.99 1.59
CA GLY A 80 -1.12 16.26 1.00
C GLY A 80 -1.23 16.79 -0.42
N ARG A 81 -0.29 17.66 -0.81
CA ARG A 81 -0.25 18.25 -2.16
C ARG A 81 0.07 17.24 -3.26
N GLY A 82 0.52 16.03 -2.89
CA GLY A 82 0.70 14.91 -3.80
C GLY A 82 -0.62 14.22 -4.10
N GLU A 83 -1.51 14.87 -4.87
CA GLU A 83 -2.52 14.12 -5.60
C GLU A 83 -1.74 13.25 -6.60
N ILE A 84 -1.55 11.95 -6.32
CA ILE A 84 -1.02 11.05 -7.34
C ILE A 84 -2.03 11.12 -8.49
N SER A 85 -1.62 11.74 -9.60
CA SER A 85 -2.42 11.87 -10.83
C SER A 85 -3.03 10.54 -11.28
N ASP A 86 -2.39 9.43 -10.90
CA ASP A 86 -2.67 8.08 -11.38
C ASP A 86 -3.69 7.30 -10.54
N PHE A 87 -4.01 7.75 -9.31
CA PHE A 87 -4.89 7.02 -8.38
C PHE A 87 -6.27 7.65 -8.18
N GLY A 88 -6.42 8.96 -8.43
CA GLY A 88 -7.66 9.67 -8.14
C GLY A 88 -8.22 9.35 -6.75
N ARG A 89 -9.55 9.34 -6.58
CA ARG A 89 -10.22 8.90 -5.33
C ARG A 89 -10.47 7.39 -5.26
N LYS A 90 -10.26 6.67 -6.37
CA LYS A 90 -10.56 5.24 -6.53
C LYS A 90 -9.71 4.64 -7.65
N LYS A 91 -9.23 3.42 -7.46
CA LYS A 91 -8.51 2.65 -8.48
C LYS A 91 -8.82 1.16 -8.33
N ASP A 92 -9.07 0.49 -9.46
CA ASP A 92 -9.26 -0.95 -9.54
C ASP A 92 -8.05 -1.58 -10.23
N PHE A 93 -7.55 -2.66 -9.66
CA PHE A 93 -6.48 -3.49 -10.20
C PHE A 93 -7.05 -4.85 -10.54
N SER A 94 -6.88 -5.28 -11.77
CA SER A 94 -7.34 -6.59 -12.23
C SER A 94 -6.13 -7.44 -12.62
N PHE A 95 -6.07 -8.65 -12.09
CA PHE A 95 -4.99 -9.60 -12.35
C PHE A 95 -5.62 -10.87 -12.93
N ASN A 96 -5.32 -11.14 -14.20
CA ASN A 96 -5.56 -12.43 -14.82
C ASN A 96 -4.41 -13.40 -14.51
N ALA A 97 -4.45 -14.60 -15.09
CA ALA A 97 -3.42 -15.62 -14.90
C ALA A 97 -1.99 -15.12 -15.22
N ASP A 98 -1.79 -14.48 -16.37
CA ASP A 98 -0.46 -13.99 -16.80
C ASP A 98 0.08 -12.93 -15.83
N ASN A 99 -0.80 -12.05 -15.35
CA ASN A 99 -0.46 -11.00 -14.39
C ASN A 99 -0.13 -11.57 -13.01
N LEU A 100 -0.91 -12.53 -12.53
CA LEU A 100 -0.63 -13.23 -11.27
C LEU A 100 0.73 -13.96 -11.33
N GLN A 101 1.03 -14.61 -12.45
CA GLN A 101 2.31 -15.29 -12.63
C GLN A 101 3.49 -14.31 -12.61
N LYS A 102 3.36 -13.14 -13.25
CA LYS A 102 4.37 -12.07 -13.20
C LYS A 102 4.58 -11.52 -11.80
N LEU A 103 3.55 -11.54 -10.96
CA LEU A 103 3.62 -11.16 -9.54
C LEU A 103 4.13 -12.28 -8.63
N GLY A 104 4.52 -13.43 -9.19
CA GLY A 104 5.04 -14.57 -8.43
C GLY A 104 3.98 -15.56 -7.94
N PHE A 105 2.69 -15.30 -8.21
CA PHE A 105 1.57 -16.18 -7.81
C PHE A 105 1.33 -17.31 -8.82
N SER A 106 2.37 -18.08 -9.13
CA SER A 106 2.32 -19.10 -10.19
C SER A 106 1.30 -20.20 -9.91
N SER A 107 1.11 -20.58 -8.64
CA SER A 107 0.11 -21.58 -8.25
C SER A 107 -1.30 -21.03 -8.43
N SER A 108 -1.57 -19.82 -7.95
CA SER A 108 -2.86 -19.15 -8.12
C SER A 108 -3.22 -18.88 -9.58
N ALA A 109 -2.25 -18.52 -10.44
CA ALA A 109 -2.46 -18.20 -11.84
C ALA A 109 -3.17 -19.34 -12.63
N GLN A 110 -2.95 -20.59 -12.22
CA GLN A 110 -3.56 -21.74 -12.89
C GLN A 110 -5.06 -21.88 -12.62
N TYR A 111 -5.54 -21.38 -11.48
CA TYR A 111 -6.89 -21.64 -10.96
C TYR A 111 -7.74 -20.38 -10.83
N VAL A 112 -7.14 -19.19 -10.90
CA VAL A 112 -7.84 -17.90 -10.87
C VAL A 112 -8.13 -17.42 -12.29
N ASN A 113 -9.39 -17.09 -12.57
CA ASN A 113 -9.77 -16.37 -13.79
C ASN A 113 -9.42 -14.89 -13.65
N ASN A 114 -9.81 -14.28 -12.53
CA ASN A 114 -9.54 -12.88 -12.26
C ASN A 114 -9.47 -12.61 -10.75
N LEU A 115 -8.46 -11.87 -10.32
CA LEU A 115 -8.41 -11.21 -9.02
C LEU A 115 -8.59 -9.71 -9.24
N THR A 116 -9.54 -9.09 -8.54
CA THR A 116 -9.72 -7.65 -8.49
C THR A 116 -9.38 -7.13 -7.10
N ILE A 117 -8.54 -6.11 -7.02
CA ILE A 117 -8.23 -5.34 -5.82
C ILE A 117 -8.69 -3.91 -6.08
N ARG A 118 -9.55 -3.37 -5.22
CA ARG A 118 -10.14 -2.05 -5.38
C ARG A 118 -9.76 -1.16 -4.21
N PHE A 119 -9.04 -0.09 -4.50
CA PHE A 119 -8.88 1.02 -3.57
C PHE A 119 -9.97 2.05 -3.78
N SER A 120 -10.58 2.49 -2.68
CA SER A 120 -11.57 3.58 -2.67
C SER A 120 -11.33 4.51 -1.50
N ASN A 121 -11.91 5.72 -1.55
CA ASN A 121 -11.68 6.77 -0.55
C ASN A 121 -10.19 7.04 -0.34
N ILE A 122 -9.45 7.11 -1.45
CA ILE A 122 -8.00 7.34 -1.41
C ILE A 122 -7.73 8.74 -0.88
N GLU A 123 -6.91 8.82 0.15
CA GLU A 123 -6.48 10.05 0.79
C GLU A 123 -4.95 10.05 0.93
N TYR A 124 -4.33 11.18 0.60
CA TYR A 124 -2.95 11.48 0.92
C TYR A 124 -2.97 12.38 2.14
N LEU A 125 -2.46 11.90 3.26
CA LEU A 125 -2.46 12.64 4.51
C LEU A 125 -1.04 13.05 4.86
N GLU A 126 -0.82 14.31 5.24
CA GLU A 126 0.50 14.80 5.64
C GLU A 126 0.41 15.80 6.80
N TYR A 127 1.46 15.85 7.61
CA TYR A 127 1.73 17.01 8.47
C TYR A 127 2.82 17.88 7.84
N GLY A 128 2.64 19.20 7.97
CA GLY A 128 3.71 20.16 7.74
C GLY A 128 4.88 19.95 8.71
N LEU A 129 6.06 20.41 8.31
CA LEU A 129 7.29 20.25 9.08
C LEU A 129 7.20 20.92 10.47
N ASP A 130 6.52 22.06 10.55
CA ASP A 130 6.23 22.78 11.79
C ASP A 130 5.41 21.94 12.78
N LYS A 131 4.39 21.23 12.27
CA LYS A 131 3.55 20.32 13.07
C LYS A 131 4.32 19.08 13.52
N LEU A 132 5.18 18.53 12.67
CA LEU A 132 6.05 17.40 13.04
C LEU A 132 7.05 17.80 14.13
N GLU A 133 7.64 18.99 14.05
CA GLU A 133 8.54 19.51 15.09
C GLU A 133 7.80 19.73 16.41
N ALA A 134 6.56 20.23 16.37
CA ALA A 134 5.73 20.40 17.56
C ALA A 134 5.40 19.07 18.25
N ILE A 135 5.15 18.00 17.47
CA ILE A 135 4.93 16.65 18.00
C ILE A 135 6.16 16.18 18.80
N GLU A 136 7.36 16.34 18.26
CA GLU A 136 8.57 15.91 18.95
C GLU A 136 8.80 16.69 20.26
N LYS A 137 8.60 18.01 20.23
CA LYS A 137 8.81 18.89 21.40
C LYS A 137 7.85 18.58 22.55
N THR A 138 6.66 18.07 22.24
CA THR A 138 5.60 17.80 23.23
C THR A 138 5.64 16.39 23.83
N LEU A 139 6.59 15.54 23.42
CA LEU A 139 6.72 14.19 23.94
C LEU A 139 6.97 14.15 25.45
N GLY A 140 6.27 13.27 26.15
CA GLY A 140 6.52 13.01 27.58
C GLY A 140 7.93 12.45 27.87
N PRO A 141 8.37 12.48 29.14
CA PRO A 141 9.73 12.06 29.54
C PRO A 141 10.03 10.59 29.21
N GLU A 142 9.06 9.69 29.36
CA GLU A 142 9.21 8.27 29.02
C GLU A 142 9.49 8.08 27.52
N CYS A 143 8.65 8.71 26.70
CA CYS A 143 8.77 8.73 25.25
C CYS A 143 10.11 9.29 24.78
N ARG A 144 10.55 10.44 25.32
CA ARG A 144 11.86 11.02 25.01
C ARG A 144 13.01 10.09 25.34
N ASN A 145 12.92 9.34 26.45
CA ASN A 145 13.95 8.38 26.84
C ASN A 145 14.04 7.19 25.88
N ILE A 146 12.90 6.63 25.44
CA ILE A 146 12.87 5.54 24.46
C ILE A 146 13.34 6.04 23.09
N LEU A 147 12.85 7.21 22.66
CA LEU A 147 13.27 7.87 21.42
C LEU A 147 14.78 8.03 21.39
N ARG A 148 15.40 8.59 22.45
CA ARG A 148 16.85 8.73 22.55
C ARG A 148 17.60 7.39 22.41
N LYS A 149 17.07 6.29 22.95
CA LYS A 149 17.67 4.96 22.77
C LYS A 149 17.59 4.48 21.32
N GLN A 150 16.50 4.78 20.62
CA GLN A 150 16.33 4.42 19.20
C GLN A 150 17.12 5.32 18.26
N ARG A 151 17.30 6.62 18.59
CA ARG A 151 18.21 7.54 17.89
C ARG A 151 19.63 7.01 17.82
N LYS A 152 20.14 6.52 18.96
CA LYS A 152 21.47 5.88 19.05
C LYS A 152 21.60 4.63 18.16
N LYS A 153 20.48 3.97 17.86
CA LYS A 153 20.41 2.81 16.95
C LYS A 153 20.13 3.21 15.50
N GLN A 154 20.02 4.51 15.20
CA GLN A 154 19.65 5.06 13.90
C GLN A 154 18.32 4.51 13.35
N ASN A 155 17.40 4.11 14.24
CA ASN A 155 16.10 3.53 13.86
C ASN A 155 14.92 4.27 14.50
N ALA A 156 15.05 5.59 14.63
CA ALA A 156 13.98 6.48 15.04
C ALA A 156 13.48 7.26 13.83
N HIS A 157 12.18 7.18 13.57
CA HIS A 157 11.54 7.86 12.45
C HIS A 157 10.21 8.47 12.90
N ILE A 158 9.76 9.47 12.17
CA ILE A 158 8.39 10.00 12.26
C ILE A 158 7.68 9.79 10.93
N VAL A 159 6.41 9.38 10.98
CA VAL A 159 5.59 9.28 9.77
C VAL A 159 5.22 10.69 9.31
N ARG A 160 5.79 11.16 8.21
CA ARG A 160 5.50 12.49 7.66
C ARG A 160 4.18 12.51 6.90
N SER A 161 3.98 11.51 6.04
CA SER A 161 2.79 11.40 5.21
C SER A 161 2.40 9.94 4.99
N ALA A 162 1.15 9.71 4.62
CA ALA A 162 0.61 8.37 4.38
C ALA A 162 -0.37 8.35 3.20
N PHE A 163 -0.31 7.25 2.43
CA PHE A 163 -1.36 6.82 1.53
C PHE A 163 -2.39 6.02 2.32
N LYS A 164 -3.62 6.51 2.39
CA LYS A 164 -4.74 5.89 3.10
C LYS A 164 -5.84 5.51 2.10
N ALA A 165 -6.40 4.32 2.22
CA ALA A 165 -7.53 3.89 1.39
C ALA A 165 -8.39 2.83 2.09
N ASP A 166 -9.63 2.68 1.63
CA ASP A 166 -10.42 1.48 1.83
C ASP A 166 -10.01 0.44 0.79
N LEU A 167 -9.93 -0.84 1.18
CA LEU A 167 -9.61 -1.93 0.27
C LEU A 167 -10.70 -2.98 0.23
N ASP A 168 -11.21 -3.22 -0.97
CA ASP A 168 -12.10 -4.30 -1.31
C ASP A 168 -11.40 -5.26 -2.30
N TYR A 169 -11.81 -6.53 -2.30
CA TYR A 169 -11.28 -7.53 -3.21
C TYR A 169 -12.37 -8.45 -3.75
N ALA A 170 -12.13 -9.04 -4.91
CA ALA A 170 -12.95 -10.08 -5.50
C ALA A 170 -12.09 -11.07 -6.29
N ILE A 171 -12.33 -12.36 -6.10
CA ILE A 171 -11.61 -13.48 -6.73
C ILE A 171 -12.63 -14.33 -7.48
N THR A 172 -12.44 -14.41 -8.78
CA THR A 172 -13.17 -15.32 -9.65
C THR A 172 -12.26 -16.50 -9.98
N TYR A 173 -12.65 -17.69 -9.55
CA TYR A 173 -11.93 -18.93 -9.84
C TYR A 173 -12.37 -19.53 -11.18
N LYS A 174 -11.53 -20.36 -11.79
CA LYS A 174 -11.90 -21.23 -12.91
C LYS A 174 -12.96 -22.23 -12.46
N ALA A 175 -13.83 -22.61 -13.40
CA ALA A 175 -14.80 -23.68 -13.19
C ALA A 175 -14.10 -24.94 -12.65
N SER A 176 -14.79 -25.71 -11.80
CA SER A 176 -14.28 -26.93 -11.14
C SER A 176 -13.15 -26.78 -10.10
N THR A 177 -12.71 -25.56 -9.76
CA THR A 177 -11.71 -25.37 -8.69
C THR A 177 -12.28 -25.82 -7.34
N SER A 178 -11.62 -26.80 -6.71
CA SER A 178 -12.05 -27.40 -5.44
C SER A 178 -11.90 -26.43 -4.25
N ALA A 179 -12.64 -26.69 -3.16
CA ALA A 179 -12.58 -25.86 -1.96
C ALA A 179 -11.19 -25.80 -1.30
N SER A 180 -10.46 -26.92 -1.30
CA SER A 180 -9.09 -26.98 -0.76
C SER A 180 -8.12 -26.12 -1.56
N ILE A 181 -8.23 -26.12 -2.89
CA ILE A 181 -7.41 -25.28 -3.76
C ILE A 181 -7.76 -23.80 -3.58
N LYS A 182 -9.06 -23.46 -3.47
CA LYS A 182 -9.48 -22.07 -3.16
C LYS A 182 -8.88 -21.57 -1.85
N ALA A 183 -8.88 -22.39 -0.80
CA ALA A 183 -8.28 -22.02 0.48
C ALA A 183 -6.76 -21.83 0.39
N ALA A 184 -6.06 -22.64 -0.40
CA ALA A 184 -4.62 -22.49 -0.63
C ALA A 184 -4.30 -21.19 -1.39
N ILE A 185 -5.09 -20.88 -2.42
CA ILE A 185 -4.97 -19.63 -3.21
C ILE A 185 -5.20 -18.40 -2.33
N LEU A 186 -6.22 -18.43 -1.47
CA LEU A 186 -6.47 -17.34 -0.53
C LEU A 186 -5.25 -17.08 0.34
N LYS A 187 -4.68 -18.12 0.96
CA LYS A 187 -3.47 -17.99 1.77
C LYS A 187 -2.25 -17.46 1.00
N GLU A 188 -2.10 -17.86 -0.25
CA GLU A 188 -1.02 -17.37 -1.12
C GLU A 188 -1.18 -15.87 -1.40
N ILE A 189 -2.38 -15.43 -1.75
CA ILE A 189 -2.70 -14.01 -2.00
C ILE A 189 -2.59 -13.19 -0.71
N GLU A 190 -3.10 -13.70 0.42
CA GLU A 190 -2.95 -13.10 1.74
C GLU A 190 -1.47 -12.85 2.08
N ALA A 191 -0.61 -13.85 1.87
CA ALA A 191 0.81 -13.74 2.12
C ALA A 191 1.50 -12.76 1.16
N GLY A 192 1.17 -12.81 -0.13
CA GLY A 192 1.79 -11.95 -1.14
C GLY A 192 1.41 -10.49 -1.00
N PHE A 193 0.14 -10.18 -0.73
CA PHE A 193 -0.32 -8.81 -0.51
C PHE A 193 -0.21 -8.37 0.95
N GLY A 194 0.03 -9.30 1.88
CA GLY A 194 0.12 -9.01 3.31
C GLY A 194 -1.22 -8.57 3.89
N ILE A 195 -2.31 -9.16 3.45
CA ILE A 195 -3.69 -8.81 3.83
C ILE A 195 -4.40 -10.06 4.36
N THR A 196 -5.53 -9.87 5.04
CA THR A 196 -6.42 -10.97 5.42
C THR A 196 -7.64 -10.96 4.52
N LEU A 197 -8.00 -12.13 4.00
CA LEU A 197 -9.08 -12.34 3.04
C LEU A 197 -10.08 -13.37 3.57
N GLU A 198 -11.37 -13.08 3.42
CA GLU A 198 -12.45 -13.98 3.82
C GLU A 198 -13.35 -14.35 2.62
N GLY A 199 -13.24 -15.59 2.14
CA GLY A 199 -14.05 -16.08 1.03
C GLY A 199 -13.59 -15.57 -0.34
N ASN A 200 -14.52 -15.43 -1.28
CA ASN A 200 -14.18 -15.10 -2.68
C ASN A 200 -14.27 -13.59 -2.97
N GLN A 201 -14.88 -12.81 -2.10
CA GLN A 201 -14.96 -11.36 -2.22
C GLN A 201 -15.21 -10.77 -0.84
N GLY A 202 -14.78 -9.54 -0.63
CA GLY A 202 -15.02 -8.87 0.63
C GLY A 202 -14.26 -7.58 0.77
N ARG A 203 -14.34 -7.02 1.97
CA ARG A 203 -13.60 -5.84 2.38
C ARG A 203 -12.46 -6.27 3.29
N VAL A 204 -11.24 -5.87 2.95
CA VAL A 204 -10.06 -6.08 3.80
C VAL A 204 -10.09 -5.11 4.97
N GLY A 205 -10.44 -3.86 4.72
CA GLY A 205 -10.62 -2.86 5.78
C GLY A 205 -10.92 -1.46 5.25
N ARG A 206 -11.13 -0.54 6.19
CA ARG A 206 -11.39 0.88 5.92
C ARG A 206 -10.27 1.75 6.44
N GLY A 207 -9.95 2.81 5.70
CA GLY A 207 -8.98 3.82 6.08
C GLY A 207 -7.61 3.23 6.44
N LEU A 208 -7.20 2.19 5.74
CA LEU A 208 -5.93 1.51 5.94
C LEU A 208 -4.81 2.35 5.33
N TYR A 209 -3.74 2.53 6.08
CA TYR A 209 -2.49 3.08 5.58
C TYR A 209 -1.75 1.97 4.81
N TYR A 210 -1.70 2.10 3.49
CA TYR A 210 -1.03 1.19 2.55
C TYR A 210 0.40 1.60 2.23
N GLY A 211 0.72 2.86 2.45
CA GLY A 211 2.06 3.39 2.26
C GLY A 211 2.32 4.57 3.16
N VAL A 212 3.57 4.73 3.56
CA VAL A 212 4.02 5.79 4.47
C VAL A 212 5.35 6.37 4.00
N SER A 213 5.48 7.69 4.10
CA SER A 213 6.77 8.38 4.04
C SER A 213 7.21 8.59 5.47
N VAL A 214 8.43 8.21 5.77
CA VAL A 214 9.03 8.39 7.08
C VAL A 214 10.26 9.27 6.97
N ASP A 215 10.37 10.20 7.92
CA ASP A 215 11.53 11.07 8.02
C ASP A 215 12.36 10.63 9.24
N PRO A 216 13.69 10.55 9.11
CA PRO A 216 14.51 10.16 10.23
C PRO A 216 14.50 11.23 11.32
N LEU A 217 14.49 10.78 12.57
CA LEU A 217 14.63 11.61 13.76
C LEU A 217 16.04 11.41 14.35
N TYR A 218 17.10 11.86 13.67
CA TYR A 218 18.47 11.72 14.19
C TYR A 218 18.83 12.81 15.21
#